data_AF-A0A832HDA6-F1
#
_entry.id   AF-A0A832HDA6-F1
#
_cell.length_a   1.000
_cell.length_b   1.000
_cell.length_c   1.000
_cell.angle_alpha   90.00
_cell.angle_beta   90.00
_cell.angle_gamma   90.00
#
_symmetry.space_group_name_H-M   'P 1'
#
loop_
_entity.id
_entity.type
_entity.pdbx_description
1 polymer ?
#
loop_
_entity_poly.entity_id
_entity_poly.type
_entity_poly.pdbx_seq_one_letter_code
_entity_poly.pdbx_strand_id
1 'polypeptide(L)'
;MRERLFHRRQRGFITWDATVAVFIGVTLLMALSGAVIRQQRSVQELARNRVAIRLCDEALLALQAGQRAPDGVQIERLPDPAPGDQRWVRVSAAHGGRTVTLTGLVPGGKP
;
A
#
# COMPACT_ATOMS: atom_id res chain seq x y z
N MET A 1 -11.86 -26.88 68.54
CA MET A 1 -10.47 -27.19 68.14
C MET A 1 -10.46 -27.87 66.75
N ARG A 2 -10.87 -27.16 65.67
CA ARG A 2 -11.03 -27.78 64.33
C ARG A 2 -10.97 -26.80 63.14
N GLU A 3 -10.14 -25.76 63.21
CA GLU A 3 -10.07 -24.73 62.14
C GLU A 3 -8.64 -24.31 61.79
N ARG A 4 -7.74 -25.21 61.34
CA ARG A 4 -6.43 -24.78 60.76
C ARG A 4 -5.86 -25.71 59.71
N LEU A 5 -6.65 -26.21 58.75
CA LEU A 5 -6.11 -27.12 57.72
C LEU A 5 -6.35 -26.73 56.24
N PHE A 6 -6.96 -25.59 55.93
CA PHE A 6 -7.27 -25.23 54.53
C PHE A 6 -6.41 -24.13 53.86
N HIS A 7 -5.38 -23.60 54.52
CA HIS A 7 -4.64 -22.43 53.99
C HIS A 7 -3.37 -22.74 53.17
N ARG A 8 -3.05 -24.01 52.87
CA ARG A 8 -1.82 -24.36 52.12
C ARG A 8 -2.01 -24.79 50.67
N ARG A 9 -3.25 -24.95 50.19
CA ARG A 9 -3.54 -25.46 48.82
C ARG A 9 -3.83 -24.38 47.77
N GLN A 10 -3.94 -23.11 48.14
CA GLN A 10 -4.31 -22.02 47.21
C GLN A 10 -3.11 -21.32 46.54
N ARG A 11 -1.89 -21.46 47.06
CA ARG A 11 -0.70 -20.76 46.50
C ARG A 11 -0.25 -21.29 45.13
N GLY A 12 -0.44 -22.58 44.85
CA GLY A 12 -0.06 -23.17 43.56
C GLY A 12 -0.96 -22.75 42.39
N PHE A 13 -2.25 -22.51 42.66
CA PHE A 13 -3.19 -22.06 41.63
C PHE A 13 -2.92 -20.62 41.17
N ILE A 14 -2.57 -19.73 42.09
CA ILE A 14 -2.28 -18.32 41.78
C ILE A 14 -1.06 -18.20 40.87
N THR A 15 0.01 -18.98 41.11
CA THR A 15 1.21 -18.93 40.27
C THR A 15 0.97 -19.52 38.87
N TRP A 16 0.14 -20.56 38.77
CA TRP A 16 -0.21 -21.16 37.48
C TRP A 16 -1.05 -20.20 36.63
N ASP A 17 -2.06 -19.58 37.24
CA ASP A 17 -2.93 -18.62 36.57
C ASP A 17 -2.15 -17.39 36.07
N ALA A 18 -1.26 -16.83 36.91
CA ALA A 18 -0.38 -15.74 36.51
C ALA A 18 0.53 -16.12 35.32
N THR A 19 1.05 -17.35 35.30
CA THR A 19 1.89 -17.85 34.20
C THR A 19 1.09 -17.95 32.90
N VAL A 20 -0.14 -18.47 32.97
CA VAL A 20 -1.04 -18.57 31.81
C VAL A 20 -1.40 -17.19 31.27
N ALA A 21 -1.73 -16.23 32.16
CA ALA A 21 -2.04 -14.86 31.77
C ALA A 21 -0.87 -14.18 31.05
N VAL A 22 0.35 -14.34 31.56
CA VAL A 22 1.57 -13.82 30.91
C VAL A 22 1.77 -14.48 29.55
N PHE A 23 1.59 -15.80 29.45
CA PHE A 23 1.76 -16.53 28.19
C PHE A 23 0.78 -16.08 27.11
N ILE A 24 -0.49 -15.88 27.48
CA ILE A 24 -1.51 -15.30 26.59
C ILE A 24 -1.11 -13.88 26.17
N GLY A 25 -0.67 -13.05 27.11
CA GLY A 25 -0.22 -11.68 26.83
C GLY A 25 0.93 -11.63 25.81
N VAL A 26 1.96 -12.46 26.00
CA VAL A 26 3.09 -12.56 25.07
C VAL A 26 2.62 -13.04 23.68
N THR A 27 1.73 -14.03 23.64
CA THR A 27 1.20 -14.56 22.38
C THR A 27 0.43 -13.50 21.59
N LEU A 28 -0.40 -12.71 22.28
CA LEU A 28 -1.14 -11.60 21.67
C LEU A 28 -0.21 -10.50 21.15
N LEU A 29 0.81 -10.14 21.94
CA LEU A 29 1.81 -9.16 21.51
C LEU A 29 2.54 -9.61 20.24
N MET A 30 2.97 -10.88 20.17
CA MET A 30 3.61 -11.41 18.96
C MET A 30 2.67 -11.39 17.74
N ALA A 31 1.41 -11.76 17.92
CA ALA A 31 0.42 -11.73 16.85
C ALA A 31 0.19 -10.30 16.32
N LEU A 32 0.06 -9.32 17.23
CA LEU A 32 -0.09 -7.90 16.90
C LEU A 32 1.14 -7.35 16.18
N SER A 33 2.35 -7.63 16.68
CA SER A 33 3.60 -7.22 16.03
C SER A 33 3.70 -7.78 14.61
N GLY A 34 3.34 -9.05 14.41
CA GLY A 34 3.31 -9.66 13.08
C GLY A 34 2.32 -8.97 12.12
N ALA A 35 1.12 -8.63 12.62
CA ALA A 35 0.11 -7.94 11.82
C ALA A 35 0.57 -6.53 11.40
N VAL A 36 1.16 -5.76 12.33
CA VAL A 36 1.66 -4.40 12.05
C VAL A 36 2.76 -4.42 10.99
N ILE A 37 3.69 -5.37 11.07
CA ILE A 37 4.77 -5.49 10.08
C ILE A 37 4.20 -5.77 8.67
N ARG A 38 3.21 -6.65 8.57
CA ARG A 38 2.53 -6.93 7.28
C ARG A 38 1.81 -5.68 6.76
N GLN A 39 1.11 -4.96 7.63
CA GLN A 39 0.41 -3.73 7.25
C GLN A 39 1.37 -2.64 6.75
N GLN A 40 2.50 -2.42 7.43
CA GLN A 40 3.49 -1.44 7.00
C GLN A 40 4.05 -1.74 5.62
N ARG A 41 4.33 -3.01 5.31
CA ARG A 41 4.80 -3.41 3.97
C ARG A 41 3.77 -3.09 2.89
N SER A 42 2.49 -3.39 3.14
CA SER A 42 1.41 -3.06 2.19
C SER A 42 1.26 -1.56 1.98
N VAL A 43 1.38 -0.74 3.03
CA VAL A 43 1.32 0.72 2.93
C VAL A 43 2.51 1.27 2.13
N GLN A 44 3.71 0.75 2.35
CA GLN A 44 4.89 1.14 1.59
C GLN A 44 4.77 0.81 0.10
N GLU A 45 4.27 -0.38 -0.23
CA GLU A 45 4.00 -0.79 -1.62
C GLU A 45 2.98 0.13 -2.29
N LEU A 46 1.90 0.48 -1.59
CA LEU A 46 0.89 1.42 -2.09
C LEU A 46 1.47 2.83 -2.29
N ALA A 47 2.29 3.30 -1.35
CA ALA A 47 2.93 4.60 -1.45
C ALA A 47 3.86 4.68 -2.67
N ARG A 48 4.65 3.63 -2.92
CA ARG A 48 5.53 3.53 -4.11
C ARG A 48 4.74 3.55 -5.41
N ASN A 49 3.66 2.77 -5.49
CA ASN A 49 2.83 2.72 -6.69
C ASN A 49 2.13 4.07 -6.96
N ARG A 50 1.74 4.81 -5.92
CA ARG A 50 1.10 6.13 -6.06
C ARG A 50 2.02 7.16 -6.71
N VAL A 51 3.33 7.07 -6.55
CA VAL A 51 4.28 8.00 -7.20
C VAL A 51 4.26 7.80 -8.72
N ALA A 52 4.36 6.56 -9.19
CA ALA A 52 4.29 6.26 -10.63
C ALA A 52 2.96 6.68 -11.25
N ILE A 53 1.84 6.43 -10.54
CA ILE A 53 0.50 6.86 -10.99
C ILE A 53 0.44 8.38 -11.11
N ARG A 54 0.91 9.11 -10.09
CA ARG A 54 0.92 10.59 -10.11
C ARG A 54 1.73 11.14 -11.28
N LEU A 55 2.89 10.53 -11.60
CA LEU A 55 3.69 10.93 -12.77
C LEU A 55 2.94 10.72 -14.08
N CYS A 56 2.23 9.59 -14.22
CA CYS A 56 1.39 9.34 -15.40
C CYS A 56 0.23 10.34 -15.50
N ASP A 57 -0.46 10.62 -14.38
CA ASP A 57 -1.58 11.57 -14.35
C ASP A 57 -1.11 12.99 -14.68
N GLU A 58 -0.01 13.44 -14.09
CA GLU A 58 0.59 14.75 -14.35
C GLU A 58 1.03 14.87 -15.81
N ALA A 59 1.65 13.82 -16.37
CA ALA A 59 2.01 13.78 -17.78
C ALA A 59 0.78 13.81 -18.70
N LEU A 60 -0.28 13.09 -18.36
CA LEU A 60 -1.52 13.10 -19.15
C LEU A 60 -2.18 14.47 -19.12
N LEU A 61 -2.25 15.11 -17.93
CA LEU A 61 -2.78 16.46 -17.76
C LEU A 61 -1.94 17.50 -18.52
N ALA A 62 -0.62 17.40 -18.46
CA ALA A 62 0.28 18.28 -19.22
C ALA A 62 0.03 18.13 -20.73
N LEU A 63 -0.05 16.90 -21.24
CA LEU A 63 -0.34 16.64 -22.65
C LEU A 63 -1.73 17.16 -23.05
N GLN A 64 -2.73 17.04 -22.18
CA GLN A 64 -4.07 17.59 -22.41
C GLN A 64 -4.07 19.12 -22.46
N ALA A 65 -3.22 19.77 -21.67
CA ALA A 65 -3.01 21.21 -21.68
C ALA A 65 -2.15 21.69 -22.87
N GLY A 66 -1.68 20.79 -23.74
CA GLY A 66 -0.74 21.11 -24.82
C GLY A 66 0.67 21.43 -24.32
N GLN A 67 1.01 21.03 -23.09
CA GLN A 67 2.33 21.15 -22.49
C GLN A 67 3.16 19.90 -22.74
N ARG A 68 4.48 20.03 -22.64
CA ARG A 68 5.41 18.90 -22.72
C ARG A 68 5.25 18.01 -21.49
N ALA A 69 5.27 16.69 -21.71
CA ALA A 69 5.26 15.74 -20.61
C ALA A 69 6.53 15.85 -19.74
N PRO A 70 6.42 15.62 -18.42
CA PRO A 70 7.56 15.59 -17.50
C PRO A 70 8.54 14.47 -17.85
N ASP A 71 9.80 14.64 -17.43
CA ASP A 71 10.86 13.69 -17.69
C ASP A 71 10.60 12.32 -17.02
N GLY A 72 11.12 11.25 -17.63
CA GLY A 72 10.98 9.88 -17.11
C GLY A 72 9.65 9.21 -17.48
N VAL A 73 8.87 9.82 -18.37
CA VAL A 73 7.60 9.27 -18.86
C VAL A 73 7.71 8.91 -20.34
N GLN A 74 7.33 7.68 -20.68
CA GLN A 74 7.26 7.20 -22.05
C GLN A 74 5.86 7.41 -22.61
N ILE A 75 5.78 7.97 -23.82
CA ILE A 75 4.53 8.32 -24.49
C ILE A 75 4.42 7.49 -25.76
N GLU A 76 3.43 6.61 -25.82
CA GLU A 76 3.13 5.78 -26.98
C GLU A 76 1.78 6.23 -27.57
N ARG A 77 1.75 6.52 -28.87
CA ARG A 77 0.50 6.86 -29.56
C ARG A 77 -0.23 5.58 -29.93
N LEU A 78 -1.50 5.47 -29.55
CA LEU A 78 -2.34 4.35 -29.94
C LEU A 78 -2.94 4.60 -31.34
N PRO A 79 -3.08 3.55 -32.17
CA PRO A 79 -3.66 3.66 -33.50
C PRO A 79 -5.19 3.78 -33.50
N ASP A 80 -5.83 3.65 -32.34
CA ASP A 80 -7.29 3.64 -32.21
C ASP A 80 -7.92 4.98 -32.62
N PRO A 81 -9.08 4.96 -33.30
CA PRO A 81 -9.78 6.17 -33.68
C PRO A 81 -10.23 6.93 -32.43
N ALA A 82 -9.87 8.21 -32.37
CA ALA A 82 -10.25 9.13 -31.32
C ALA A 82 -11.31 10.13 -31.81
N PRO A 83 -12.21 10.60 -30.94
CA PRO A 83 -13.25 11.54 -31.31
C PRO A 83 -12.69 12.95 -31.59
N GLY A 84 -13.12 13.55 -32.70
CA GLY A 84 -12.76 14.93 -33.07
C GLY A 84 -11.28 15.08 -33.41
N ASP A 85 -10.67 16.20 -32.99
CA ASP A 85 -9.24 16.48 -33.14
C ASP A 85 -8.44 15.99 -31.90
N GLN A 86 -8.76 14.80 -31.40
CA GLN A 86 -8.05 14.17 -30.27
C GLN A 86 -7.30 12.92 -30.73
N ARG A 87 -6.43 12.39 -29.89
CA ARG A 87 -5.71 11.14 -30.11
C ARG A 87 -5.58 10.35 -28.82
N TRP A 88 -5.70 9.02 -28.93
CA TRP A 88 -5.39 8.12 -27.83
C TRP A 88 -3.88 8.00 -27.63
N VAL A 89 -3.46 8.16 -26.39
CA VAL A 89 -2.05 8.06 -25.99
C VAL A 89 -1.95 7.21 -24.73
N ARG A 90 -0.97 6.31 -24.73
CA ARG A 90 -0.56 5.53 -23.57
C ARG A 90 0.67 6.18 -22.97
N VAL A 91 0.59 6.48 -21.69
CA VAL A 91 1.61 7.13 -20.89
C VAL A 91 2.13 6.12 -19.87
N SER A 92 3.44 5.87 -19.88
CA SER A 92 4.08 4.87 -19.02
C SER A 92 5.16 5.51 -18.18
N ALA A 93 5.11 5.33 -16.86
CA ALA A 93 6.13 5.80 -15.93
C ALA A 93 6.70 4.64 -15.12
N ALA A 94 8.01 4.62 -14.95
CA ALA A 94 8.70 3.62 -14.14
C ALA A 94 9.15 4.23 -12.80
N HIS A 95 8.78 3.61 -11.69
CA HIS A 95 9.27 3.99 -10.36
C HIS A 95 9.55 2.75 -9.52
N GLY A 96 10.78 2.64 -8.99
CA GLY A 96 11.17 1.53 -8.11
C GLY A 96 11.07 0.14 -8.75
N GLY A 97 11.36 0.02 -10.05
CA GLY A 97 11.33 -1.25 -10.78
C GLY A 97 9.94 -1.72 -11.22
N ARG A 98 8.89 -0.91 -10.99
CA ARG A 98 7.55 -1.14 -11.54
C ARG A 98 7.21 -0.08 -12.58
N THR A 99 6.58 -0.52 -13.66
CA THR A 99 6.04 0.36 -14.70
C THR A 99 4.53 0.42 -14.54
N VAL A 100 3.98 1.63 -14.49
CA VAL A 100 2.55 1.89 -14.52
C VAL A 100 2.21 2.52 -15.85
N THR A 101 1.13 2.06 -16.48
CA THR A 101 0.65 2.56 -17.76
C THR A 101 -0.75 3.13 -17.61
N LEU A 102 -0.98 4.34 -18.09
CA LEU A 102 -2.27 5.01 -18.15
C LEU A 102 -2.59 5.31 -19.62
N THR A 103 -3.83 5.12 -20.04
CA THR A 103 -4.30 5.49 -21.38
C THR A 103 -5.27 6.64 -21.27
N GLY A 104 -5.12 7.66 -22.11
CA GLY A 104 -6.05 8.77 -22.15
C GLY A 104 -6.06 9.50 -23.50
N LEU A 105 -7.02 10.41 -23.61
CA LEU A 105 -7.21 11.28 -24.75
C LEU A 105 -6.41 12.56 -24.58
N VAL A 106 -5.71 12.97 -25.63
CA VAL A 106 -4.99 14.26 -25.71
C VAL A 106 -5.37 14.97 -27.00
N PRO A 107 -5.27 16.30 -27.06
CA PRO A 107 -5.43 17.04 -28.31
C PRO A 107 -4.49 16.53 -29.41
N GLY A 108 -5.00 16.42 -30.63
CA GLY A 108 -4.26 16.01 -31.83
C GLY A 108 -3.31 17.11 -32.35
N GLY A 109 -3.45 18.33 -31.82
CA GLY A 109 -2.55 19.45 -32.04
C GLY A 109 -1.10 19.08 -31.76
N LYS A 110 -0.20 19.61 -32.60
CA LYS A 110 1.25 19.38 -32.47
C LYS A 110 1.71 19.82 -31.06
N PRO A 111 2.48 18.98 -30.34
CA PRO A 111 3.12 19.40 -29.09
C PRO A 111 4.15 20.51 -29.34
#